data_AF-Q82Y84-F1
#
_entry.id   AF-Q82Y84-F1
#
_cell.length_a   1.000
_cell.length_b   1.000
_cell.length_c   1.000
_cell.angle_alpha   90.00
_cell.angle_beta   90.00
_cell.angle_gamma   90.00
#
_symmetry.space_group_name_H-M   'P 1'
#
loop_
_entity.id
_entity.type
_entity.pdbx_description
1 polymer ?
#
loop_
_entity_poly.entity_id
_entity_poly.type
_entity_poly.pdbx_seq_one_letter_code
_entity_poly.pdbx_strand_id
1 'polypeptide(L)'
;MQKIETFWHFCLKHFRQELNGQQFNTWIKPLKLEVCPDEKNTLILIAPNRFVLQWIKDNFVTRIDEMAQDHFNERISFRLELREPAESEAQTVRTSAQKNREDKKPAAEKTQGVTSRKTNPSQLNASFTFDAFVTGKANQLARAGAIQVAERPGIAYNPLFIYGGVGLGKTHLMQAIGNYVLELDAGAKIRYVHAEKYVSDVVSAYQHKSFDKFKLYYHSLDLLLVDDVQFFSGKNRTQEEFFYAFNALIEAHKQVIITSDCYPKEISGLEERLVSRFGWGLTVAIEPPELEMRVAILLKKALAEKIELDENTAFFIAKYIRSNVRELEGALKRVLAFSRFTGHSISLDLAKEALKDLLAIQNRQISIENIQKTVADYYKIKVADMYSKKRVRTIVRPRQVAMAIAKELTQLSLPDIGEAFGGRDHTTVLHAHRKIIELRTSDPGINRDFNALMHILRG
;
A
#
# COMPACT_ATOMS: atom_id res chain seq x y z
N MET A 1 20.76 42.32 9.20
CA MET A 1 20.96 41.24 8.21
C MET A 1 22.27 40.49 8.42
N GLN A 2 23.46 41.12 8.42
CA GLN A 2 24.76 40.42 8.55
C GLN A 2 24.89 39.48 9.78
N LYS A 3 24.40 39.86 10.96
CA LYS A 3 24.46 38.98 12.15
C LYS A 3 23.67 37.68 11.97
N ILE A 4 22.56 37.71 11.24
CA ILE A 4 21.65 36.57 11.06
C ILE A 4 22.20 35.59 10.02
N GLU A 5 22.80 36.11 8.95
CA GLU A 5 23.52 35.27 7.98
C GLU A 5 24.72 34.56 8.63
N THR A 6 25.42 35.26 9.54
CA THR A 6 26.54 34.69 10.31
C THR A 6 26.07 33.57 11.22
N PHE A 7 24.96 33.79 11.94
CA PHE A 7 24.33 32.77 12.78
C PHE A 7 23.89 31.54 11.97
N TRP A 8 23.18 31.73 10.86
CA TRP A 8 22.71 30.60 10.06
C TRP A 8 23.88 29.79 9.46
N HIS A 9 24.94 30.45 9.01
CA HIS A 9 26.17 29.77 8.60
C HIS A 9 26.80 28.96 9.74
N PHE A 10 26.77 29.47 10.98
CA PHE A 10 27.24 28.76 12.15
C PHE A 10 26.39 27.51 12.43
N CYS A 11 25.06 27.61 12.39
CA CYS A 11 24.14 26.47 12.50
C CYS A 11 24.41 25.41 11.42
N LEU A 12 24.50 25.82 10.15
CA LEU A 12 24.78 24.91 9.04
C LEU A 12 26.13 24.20 9.22
N LYS A 13 27.16 24.89 9.72
CA LYS A 13 28.49 24.30 9.96
C LYS A 13 28.45 23.27 11.10
N HIS A 14 27.76 23.58 12.20
CA HIS A 14 27.61 22.67 13.32
C HIS A 14 26.85 21.39 12.93
N PHE A 15 25.67 21.54 12.31
CA PHE A 15 24.88 20.39 11.88
C PHE A 15 25.57 19.54 10.81
N ARG A 16 26.44 20.12 9.99
CA ARG A 16 27.24 19.35 9.02
C ARG A 16 28.31 18.48 9.67
N GLN A 17 28.74 18.79 10.89
CA GLN A 17 29.69 17.98 11.66
C GLN A 17 28.97 16.91 12.50
N GLU A 18 27.77 17.23 12.99
CA GLU A 18 26.99 16.35 13.85
C GLU A 18 26.18 15.30 13.07
N LEU A 19 25.65 15.67 11.90
CA LEU A 19 24.79 14.82 11.09
C LEU A 19 25.57 14.17 9.94
N ASN A 20 25.13 12.98 9.54
CA ASN A 20 25.65 12.40 8.31
C ASN A 20 25.22 13.23 7.07
N GLY A 21 25.94 13.08 5.96
CA GLY A 21 25.71 13.90 4.76
C GLY A 21 24.30 13.83 4.19
N GLN A 22 23.59 12.71 4.36
CA GLN A 22 22.22 12.52 3.91
C GLN A 22 21.24 13.29 4.81
N GLN A 23 21.33 13.11 6.14
CA GLN A 23 20.52 13.82 7.13
C GLN A 23 20.67 15.34 6.99
N PHE A 24 21.90 15.83 6.82
CA PHE A 24 22.14 17.26 6.62
C PHE A 24 21.48 17.79 5.35
N ASN A 25 21.61 17.08 4.22
CA ASN A 25 21.05 17.50 2.95
C ASN A 25 19.51 17.44 2.91
N THR A 26 18.89 16.50 3.63
CA THR A 26 17.43 16.33 3.67
C THR A 26 16.75 17.26 4.66
N TRP A 27 17.29 17.39 5.88
CA TRP A 27 16.58 18.07 6.98
C TRP A 27 17.03 19.51 7.20
N ILE A 28 18.33 19.80 7.04
CA ILE A 28 18.91 21.09 7.45
C ILE A 28 19.17 22.02 6.27
N LYS A 29 19.81 21.51 5.20
CA LYS A 29 20.17 22.29 4.01
C LYS A 29 18.99 22.97 3.29
N PRO A 30 17.79 22.38 3.20
CA PRO A 30 16.66 23.01 2.51
C PRO A 30 16.03 24.17 3.29
N LEU A 31 16.42 24.38 4.55
CA LEU A 31 15.83 25.41 5.39
C LEU A 31 16.36 26.80 5.05
N LYS A 32 15.44 27.76 5.07
CA LYS A 32 15.77 29.18 4.97
C LYS A 32 15.41 29.89 6.27
N LEU A 33 16.27 30.81 6.69
CA LEU A 33 16.05 31.65 7.85
C LEU A 33 15.72 33.07 7.40
N GLU A 34 14.53 33.55 7.73
CA GLU A 34 14.07 34.91 7.43
C GLU A 34 13.85 35.70 8.74
N VAL A 35 13.90 37.02 8.66
CA VAL A 35 13.58 37.90 9.80
C VAL A 35 12.09 38.18 9.78
N CYS A 36 11.39 38.02 10.90
CA CYS A 36 10.01 38.45 10.98
C CYS A 36 9.94 39.99 10.90
N PRO A 37 9.26 40.60 9.92
CA PRO A 37 9.16 42.05 9.81
C PRO A 37 8.33 42.67 10.95
N ASP A 38 7.45 41.89 11.59
CA ASP A 38 6.44 42.38 12.54
C ASP A 38 6.85 42.23 14.01
N GLU A 39 7.88 41.43 14.33
CA GLU A 39 8.30 41.15 15.72
C GLU A 39 9.82 41.29 15.91
N LYS A 40 10.24 42.13 16.85
CA LYS A 40 11.64 42.18 17.30
C LYS A 40 11.97 40.88 18.06
N ASN A 41 13.09 40.25 17.70
CA ASN A 41 13.60 38.97 18.25
C ASN A 41 12.86 37.68 17.83
N THR A 42 12.06 37.71 16.75
CA THR A 42 11.49 36.49 16.14
C THR A 42 12.14 36.20 14.77
N LEU A 43 12.65 34.98 14.60
CA LEU A 43 13.17 34.48 13.33
C LEU A 43 12.21 33.45 12.74
N ILE A 44 12.08 33.43 11.41
CA ILE A 44 11.21 32.49 10.69
C ILE A 44 12.08 31.42 10.05
N LEU A 45 11.86 30.16 10.44
CA LEU A 45 12.51 29.01 9.84
C LEU A 45 11.55 28.37 8.83
N ILE A 46 11.88 28.50 7.55
CA ILE A 46 11.04 28.09 6.44
C ILE A 46 11.45 26.69 5.99
N ALA A 47 10.52 25.75 6.11
CA ALA A 47 10.66 24.38 5.63
C ALA A 47 9.98 24.18 4.26
N PRO A 48 10.56 23.36 3.37
CA PRO A 48 10.04 23.15 2.02
C PRO A 48 8.75 22.29 2.00
N ASN A 49 8.50 21.47 3.02
CA ASN A 49 7.33 20.62 3.14
C ASN A 49 7.01 20.30 4.61
N ARG A 50 5.86 19.65 4.85
CA ARG A 50 5.34 19.40 6.21
C ARG A 50 6.19 18.40 6.99
N PHE A 51 6.81 17.45 6.31
CA PHE A 51 7.67 16.44 6.93
C PHE A 51 8.94 17.06 7.50
N VAL A 52 9.62 17.90 6.71
CA VAL A 52 10.81 18.62 7.16
C VAL A 52 10.46 19.55 8.32
N LEU A 53 9.34 20.28 8.24
CA LEU A 53 8.88 21.16 9.33
C LEU A 53 8.68 20.38 10.64
N GLN A 54 7.92 19.30 10.59
CA GLN A 54 7.61 18.50 11.77
C GLN A 54 8.87 17.84 12.35
N TRP A 55 9.74 17.31 11.48
CA TRP A 55 10.98 16.69 11.92
C TRP A 55 11.92 17.66 12.64
N ILE A 56 12.05 18.89 12.13
CA ILE A 56 12.85 19.93 12.78
C ILE A 56 12.23 20.33 14.10
N LYS A 57 10.91 20.48 14.13
CA LYS A 57 10.16 20.78 15.36
C LYS A 57 10.45 19.77 16.46
N ASP A 58 10.45 18.49 16.11
CA ASP A 58 10.57 17.41 17.08
C ASP A 58 12.03 17.12 17.49
N ASN A 59 13.02 17.38 16.63
CA ASN A 59 14.41 16.95 16.86
C ASN A 59 15.44 18.09 16.98
N PHE A 60 15.20 19.25 16.38
CA PHE A 60 16.25 20.26 16.20
C PHE A 60 15.89 21.66 16.71
N VAL A 61 14.63 21.99 16.97
CA VAL A 61 14.24 23.33 17.49
C VAL A 61 14.96 23.65 18.78
N THR A 62 14.99 22.73 19.75
CA THR A 62 15.70 22.96 21.03
C THR A 62 17.19 23.22 20.81
N ARG A 63 17.81 22.51 19.86
CA ARG A 63 19.24 22.69 19.56
C ARG A 63 19.50 24.03 18.86
N ILE A 64 18.62 24.44 17.94
CA ILE A 64 18.70 25.74 17.27
C ILE A 64 18.51 26.88 18.29
N ASP A 65 17.59 26.72 19.25
CA ASP A 65 17.35 27.66 20.35
C ASP A 65 18.60 27.83 21.23
N GLU A 66 19.24 26.72 21.63
CA GLU A 66 20.51 26.74 22.39
C GLU A 66 21.60 27.51 21.63
N MET A 67 21.79 27.19 20.34
CA MET A 67 22.78 27.88 19.50
C MET A 67 22.46 29.37 19.32
N ALA A 68 21.18 29.74 19.28
CA ALA A 68 20.75 31.14 19.16
C ALA A 68 21.05 31.92 20.44
N GLN A 69 20.80 31.32 21.61
CA GLN A 69 21.13 31.93 22.90
C GLN A 69 22.64 32.17 23.03
N ASP A 70 23.46 31.20 22.63
CA ASP A 70 24.92 31.33 22.67
C ASP A 70 25.44 32.39 21.69
N HIS A 71 24.83 32.53 20.51
CA HIS A 71 25.31 33.45 19.48
C HIS A 71 24.87 34.90 19.67
N PHE A 72 23.62 35.12 20.12
CA PHE A 72 23.04 36.47 20.24
C PHE A 72 23.04 37.01 21.67
N ASN A 73 23.27 36.15 22.67
CA ASN A 73 23.19 36.49 24.09
C ASN A 73 21.82 37.09 24.50
N GLU A 74 20.78 36.76 23.73
CA GLU A 74 19.39 37.18 23.88
C GLU A 74 18.46 36.00 23.56
N ARG A 75 17.24 35.97 24.12
CA ARG A 75 16.24 34.95 23.76
C ARG A 75 15.63 35.29 22.40
N ILE A 76 15.78 34.39 21.45
CA ILE A 76 15.17 34.46 20.12
C ILE A 76 14.06 33.41 20.04
N SER A 77 12.89 33.80 19.55
CA SER A 77 11.79 32.89 19.23
C SER A 77 11.84 32.48 17.76
N PHE A 78 11.65 31.19 17.48
CA PHE A 78 11.55 30.68 16.11
C PHE A 78 10.09 30.39 15.75
N ARG A 79 9.62 30.99 14.65
CA ARG A 79 8.36 30.61 13.99
C ARG A 79 8.68 29.68 12.83
N LEU A 80 8.08 28.50 12.84
CA LEU A 80 8.20 27.53 11.74
C LEU A 80 7.12 27.82 10.69
N GLU A 81 7.54 28.06 9.44
CA GLU A 81 6.63 28.30 8.32
C GLU A 81 6.83 27.29 7.20
N LEU A 82 5.74 26.98 6.51
CA LEU A 82 5.73 26.21 5.26
C LEU A 82 5.68 27.18 4.10
N ARG A 83 6.68 27.10 3.22
CA ARG A 83 6.64 27.80 1.93
C ARG A 83 7.13 26.83 0.86
N GLU A 84 6.18 26.33 0.07
CA GLU A 84 6.49 25.51 -1.10
C GLU A 84 7.33 26.35 -2.08
N PRO A 85 8.40 25.80 -2.68
CA PRO A 85 9.18 26.55 -3.66
C PRO A 85 8.30 26.87 -4.87
N ALA A 86 7.93 28.14 -5.04
CA ALA A 86 7.37 28.62 -6.29
C ALA A 86 8.43 28.38 -7.39
N GLU A 87 8.01 27.73 -8.49
CA GLU A 87 8.81 27.52 -9.70
C GLU A 87 9.28 28.86 -10.29
N SER A 88 10.37 29.42 -9.79
CA SER A 88 11.09 30.52 -10.43
C SER A 88 12.48 30.64 -9.81
N GLU A 89 13.47 30.99 -10.63
CA GLU A 89 14.87 31.27 -10.27
C GLU A 89 15.84 30.07 -10.25
N ALA A 90 15.97 29.38 -11.38
CA ALA A 90 17.16 28.60 -11.70
C ALA A 90 17.54 28.70 -13.19
N GLN A 91 17.71 29.91 -13.71
CA GLN A 91 18.42 30.15 -14.96
C GLN A 91 19.18 31.47 -14.87
N THR A 92 20.45 31.43 -14.45
CA THR A 92 21.50 32.37 -14.86
C THR A 92 22.80 31.96 -14.18
N VAL A 93 23.64 31.19 -14.86
CA VAL A 93 25.09 31.42 -14.99
C VAL A 93 25.56 30.42 -16.05
N ARG A 94 25.94 30.90 -17.24
CA ARG A 94 27.16 30.48 -17.95
C ARG A 94 27.33 31.19 -19.29
N THR A 95 28.42 31.96 -19.34
CA THR A 95 29.36 32.20 -20.46
C THR A 95 29.03 33.25 -21.52
N SER A 96 29.73 34.37 -21.35
CA SER A 96 30.35 35.25 -22.34
C SER A 96 30.58 34.70 -23.75
N ALA A 97 30.20 35.47 -24.77
CA ALA A 97 31.11 36.20 -25.67
C ALA A 97 30.39 36.59 -26.97
N GLN A 98 30.38 37.90 -27.26
CA GLN A 98 30.41 38.57 -28.60
C GLN A 98 29.43 38.14 -29.71
N LYS A 99 28.99 38.97 -30.65
CA LYS A 99 28.74 40.42 -30.87
C LYS A 99 28.11 40.44 -32.29
N ASN A 100 27.20 41.38 -32.56
CA ASN A 100 26.58 41.77 -33.85
C ASN A 100 25.30 41.00 -34.24
N ARG A 101 24.07 41.57 -34.19
CA ARG A 101 23.46 42.67 -35.00
C ARG A 101 23.59 42.41 -36.52
N GLU A 102 22.56 42.36 -37.36
CA GLU A 102 21.29 43.12 -37.40
C GLU A 102 20.32 42.47 -38.44
N ASP A 103 19.01 42.66 -38.20
CA ASP A 103 17.95 42.94 -39.21
C ASP A 103 17.56 41.94 -40.33
N LYS A 104 16.38 41.30 -40.19
CA LYS A 104 15.10 41.67 -40.89
C LYS A 104 14.03 40.56 -40.90
N LYS A 105 12.88 40.93 -40.29
CA LYS A 105 11.44 40.64 -40.54
C LYS A 105 10.90 39.25 -40.95
N PRO A 106 9.67 38.90 -40.49
CA PRO A 106 9.18 37.53 -40.37
C PRO A 106 8.17 37.13 -41.45
N ALA A 107 8.15 35.85 -41.81
CA ALA A 107 7.06 35.22 -42.55
C ALA A 107 6.62 33.95 -41.82
N ALA A 108 5.30 33.81 -41.72
CA ALA A 108 4.60 32.89 -40.84
C ALA A 108 4.70 31.42 -41.27
N GLU A 109 5.17 30.54 -40.38
CA GLU A 109 4.96 29.10 -40.49
C GLU A 109 4.56 28.49 -39.14
N LYS A 110 3.26 28.18 -39.08
CA LYS A 110 2.56 27.15 -38.31
C LYS A 110 3.38 26.39 -37.27
N THR A 111 3.31 26.86 -36.02
CA THR A 111 3.75 26.09 -34.85
C THR A 111 2.63 25.13 -34.42
N GLN A 112 2.72 23.88 -34.87
CA GLN A 112 2.06 22.77 -34.20
C GLN A 112 2.79 22.53 -32.89
N GLY A 113 2.22 23.03 -31.80
CA GLY A 113 2.68 22.77 -30.43
C GLY A 113 2.46 21.30 -30.07
N VAL A 114 3.49 20.48 -30.29
CA VAL A 114 3.60 19.14 -29.72
C VAL A 114 3.90 19.32 -28.23
N THR A 115 2.85 19.32 -27.40
CA THR A 115 2.98 19.12 -25.97
C THR A 115 3.52 17.71 -25.74
N SER A 116 4.82 17.61 -25.49
CA SER A 116 5.47 16.36 -25.09
C SER A 116 4.82 15.89 -23.77
N ARG A 117 3.91 14.92 -23.85
CA ARG A 117 3.52 14.10 -22.71
C ARG A 117 4.82 13.49 -22.17
N LYS A 118 5.35 14.04 -21.07
CA LYS A 118 6.43 13.44 -20.29
C LYS A 118 5.98 12.02 -19.96
N THR A 119 6.50 11.05 -20.69
CA THR A 119 6.24 9.62 -20.47
C THR A 119 6.75 9.30 -19.07
N ASN A 120 5.84 9.10 -18.11
CA ASN A 120 6.18 8.83 -16.71
C ASN A 120 7.05 7.55 -16.65
N PRO A 121 8.39 7.68 -16.51
CA PRO A 121 9.29 6.55 -16.77
C PRO A 121 9.12 5.45 -15.71
N SER A 122 8.68 5.83 -14.50
CA SER A 122 8.50 4.94 -13.37
C SER A 122 7.23 4.08 -13.43
N GLN A 123 6.22 4.48 -14.21
CA GLN A 123 4.87 3.88 -14.24
C GLN A 123 4.16 3.83 -12.87
N LEU A 124 4.56 4.68 -11.93
CA LEU A 124 3.91 4.79 -10.62
C LEU A 124 2.58 5.55 -10.71
N ASN A 125 1.61 5.12 -9.90
CA ASN A 125 0.40 5.87 -9.64
C ASN A 125 0.65 6.84 -8.47
N ALA A 126 0.63 8.15 -8.75
CA ALA A 126 0.88 9.20 -7.76
C ALA A 126 -0.14 9.21 -6.60
N SER A 127 -1.33 8.62 -6.76
CA SER A 127 -2.32 8.50 -5.68
C SER A 127 -1.99 7.43 -4.64
N PHE A 128 -1.05 6.52 -4.95
CA PHE A 128 -0.68 5.42 -4.06
C PHE A 128 0.46 5.85 -3.14
N THR A 129 0.14 6.57 -2.08
CA THR A 129 1.12 7.03 -1.07
C THR A 129 0.88 6.36 0.29
N PHE A 130 1.86 6.42 1.19
CA PHE A 130 1.70 5.96 2.57
C PHE A 130 0.59 6.72 3.31
N ASP A 131 0.43 8.00 2.99
CA ASP A 131 -0.61 8.85 3.54
C ASP A 131 -2.00 8.46 3.07
N ALA A 132 -2.15 7.92 1.85
CA ALA A 132 -3.44 7.43 1.37
C ALA A 132 -3.77 6.01 1.91
N PHE A 133 -2.77 5.29 2.42
CA PHE A 133 -2.92 3.92 2.92
C PHE A 133 -3.45 3.93 4.37
N VAL A 134 -4.53 3.18 4.64
CA VAL A 134 -5.08 3.05 6.01
C VAL A 134 -4.34 1.95 6.75
N THR A 135 -3.92 2.23 7.99
CA THR A 135 -3.23 1.26 8.84
C THR A 135 -4.23 0.62 9.80
N GLY A 136 -4.12 -0.69 9.98
CA GLY A 136 -4.85 -1.46 10.99
C GLY A 136 -4.04 -2.69 11.38
N LYS A 137 -4.62 -3.58 12.19
CA LYS A 137 -3.90 -4.78 12.66
C LYS A 137 -3.48 -5.67 11.50
N ALA A 138 -4.34 -5.77 10.48
CA ALA A 138 -4.15 -6.63 9.32
C ALA A 138 -2.95 -6.27 8.42
N ASN A 139 -2.43 -5.05 8.49
CA ASN A 139 -1.35 -4.59 7.61
C ASN A 139 -0.23 -3.81 8.33
N GLN A 140 -0.24 -3.77 9.66
CA GLN A 140 0.70 -2.98 10.46
C GLN A 140 2.16 -3.36 10.18
N LEU A 141 2.47 -4.67 10.18
CA LEU A 141 3.82 -5.17 9.92
C LEU A 141 4.27 -4.89 8.49
N ALA A 142 3.40 -5.13 7.50
CA ALA A 142 3.70 -4.85 6.11
C ALA A 142 3.99 -3.35 5.89
N ARG A 143 3.18 -2.47 6.49
CA ARG A 143 3.40 -1.02 6.41
C ARG A 143 4.69 -0.58 7.09
N ALA A 144 5.00 -1.11 8.28
CA ALA A 144 6.24 -0.80 8.99
C ALA A 144 7.47 -1.23 8.17
N GLY A 145 7.46 -2.45 7.63
CA GLY A 145 8.51 -2.94 6.74
C GLY A 145 8.67 -2.10 5.48
N ALA A 146 7.55 -1.70 4.87
CA ALA A 146 7.54 -0.83 3.69
C ALA A 146 8.14 0.55 3.96
N ILE A 147 7.82 1.18 5.09
CA ILE A 147 8.41 2.48 5.48
C ILE A 147 9.92 2.34 5.69
N GLN A 148 10.37 1.31 6.40
CA GLN A 148 11.79 1.10 6.65
C GLN A 148 12.59 0.86 5.36
N VAL A 149 12.00 0.15 4.38
CA VAL A 149 12.58 -0.05 3.05
C VAL A 149 12.60 1.25 2.25
N ALA A 150 11.55 2.07 2.35
CA ALA A 150 11.46 3.34 1.64
C ALA A 150 12.47 4.39 2.15
N GLU A 151 12.74 4.42 3.46
CA GLU A 151 13.72 5.31 4.08
C GLU A 151 15.18 4.91 3.78
N ARG A 152 15.44 3.60 3.57
CA ARG A 152 16.79 3.05 3.38
C ARG A 152 16.81 1.99 2.27
N PRO A 153 16.51 2.37 1.01
CA PRO A 153 16.44 1.42 -0.10
C PRO A 153 17.81 0.75 -0.33
N GLY A 154 17.80 -0.57 -0.52
CA GLY A 154 18.98 -1.39 -0.84
C GLY A 154 19.79 -1.84 0.38
N ILE A 155 19.54 -1.26 1.56
CA ILE A 155 20.28 -1.56 2.81
C ILE A 155 19.45 -2.47 3.72
N ALA A 156 18.20 -2.10 3.97
CA ALA A 156 17.31 -2.87 4.82
C ALA A 156 16.42 -3.78 3.96
N TYR A 157 16.32 -5.06 4.34
CA TYR A 157 15.31 -5.99 3.82
C TYR A 157 15.24 -6.05 2.28
N ASN A 158 16.29 -6.57 1.66
CA ASN A 158 16.36 -6.70 0.21
C ASN A 158 16.41 -8.19 -0.20
N PRO A 159 15.37 -8.73 -0.85
CA PRO A 159 14.16 -8.05 -1.30
C PRO A 159 13.13 -7.89 -0.18
N LEU A 160 12.17 -6.98 -0.41
CA LEU A 160 10.91 -6.96 0.33
C LEU A 160 9.85 -7.76 -0.45
N PHE A 161 9.32 -8.81 0.17
CA PHE A 161 8.26 -9.65 -0.40
C PHE A 161 6.94 -9.42 0.35
N ILE A 162 5.94 -8.86 -0.32
CA ILE A 162 4.62 -8.56 0.24
C ILE A 162 3.60 -9.55 -0.32
N TYR A 163 2.98 -10.35 0.53
CA TYR A 163 1.96 -11.32 0.08
C TYR A 163 0.64 -11.20 0.81
N GLY A 164 -0.41 -11.73 0.21
CA GLY A 164 -1.76 -11.72 0.74
C GLY A 164 -2.78 -11.86 -0.36
N GLY A 165 -4.05 -12.12 -0.03
CA GLY A 165 -5.12 -12.28 -1.01
C GLY A 165 -5.33 -11.07 -1.94
N VAL A 166 -6.26 -11.24 -2.87
CA VAL A 166 -6.60 -10.20 -3.85
C VAL A 166 -7.20 -8.97 -3.17
N GLY A 167 -6.86 -7.78 -3.68
CA GLY A 167 -7.48 -6.54 -3.23
C GLY A 167 -7.21 -6.16 -1.77
N LEU A 168 -6.09 -6.60 -1.17
CA LEU A 168 -5.72 -6.24 0.20
C LEU A 168 -4.78 -5.02 0.31
N GLY A 169 -4.32 -4.48 -0.83
CA GLY A 169 -3.48 -3.28 -0.87
C GLY A 169 -1.99 -3.53 -1.12
N LYS A 170 -1.60 -4.72 -1.58
CA LYS A 170 -0.21 -5.06 -1.98
C LYS A 170 0.38 -4.05 -2.97
N THR A 171 -0.31 -3.84 -4.09
CA THR A 171 0.08 -2.88 -5.13
C THR A 171 0.17 -1.45 -4.60
N HIS A 172 -0.78 -1.02 -3.77
CA HIS A 172 -0.75 0.32 -3.16
C HIS A 172 0.50 0.47 -2.30
N LEU A 173 0.75 -0.48 -1.40
CA LEU A 173 1.89 -0.41 -0.50
C LEU A 173 3.24 -0.42 -1.24
N MET A 174 3.38 -1.28 -2.26
CA MET A 174 4.59 -1.32 -3.09
C MET A 174 4.81 0.00 -3.85
N GLN A 175 3.76 0.56 -4.46
CA GLN A 175 3.88 1.84 -5.17
C GLN A 175 4.08 3.03 -4.22
N ALA A 176 3.59 2.96 -2.98
CA ALA A 176 3.87 3.97 -1.95
C ALA A 176 5.35 4.06 -1.62
N ILE A 177 6.06 2.93 -1.60
CA ILE A 177 7.53 2.91 -1.48
C ILE A 177 8.17 3.61 -2.68
N GLY A 178 7.74 3.28 -3.90
CA GLY A 178 8.22 3.93 -5.12
C GLY A 178 8.02 5.44 -5.14
N ASN A 179 6.82 5.91 -4.77
CA ASN A 179 6.51 7.34 -4.71
C ASN A 179 7.33 8.04 -3.63
N TYR A 180 7.53 7.43 -2.47
CA TYR A 180 8.35 7.99 -1.39
C TYR A 180 9.83 8.11 -1.80
N VAL A 181 10.39 7.08 -2.45
CA VAL A 181 11.77 7.13 -2.96
C VAL A 181 11.92 8.20 -4.03
N LEU A 182 10.92 8.37 -4.92
CA LEU A 182 10.94 9.41 -5.94
C LEU A 182 10.86 10.83 -5.34
N GLU A 183 10.17 10.99 -4.21
CA GLU A 183 10.11 12.26 -3.48
C GLU A 183 11.45 12.62 -2.84
N LEU A 184 12.18 11.61 -2.31
CA LEU A 184 13.51 11.80 -1.74
C LEU A 184 14.60 12.03 -2.80
N ASP A 185 14.51 11.32 -3.93
CA ASP A 185 15.44 11.42 -5.05
C ASP A 185 14.69 11.38 -6.38
N ALA A 186 14.43 12.57 -6.94
CA ALA A 186 13.80 12.71 -8.25
C ALA A 186 14.64 12.14 -9.42
N GLY A 187 15.93 11.86 -9.19
CA GLY A 187 16.83 11.24 -10.15
C GLY A 187 16.86 9.71 -10.09
N ALA A 188 16.22 9.10 -9.08
CA ALA A 188 16.23 7.65 -8.90
C ALA A 188 15.57 6.94 -10.09
N LYS A 189 16.25 5.92 -10.62
CA LYS A 189 15.74 5.07 -11.70
C LYS A 189 14.81 4.01 -11.13
N ILE A 190 13.54 4.38 -11.00
CA ILE A 190 12.50 3.51 -10.46
C ILE A 190 11.71 2.87 -11.60
N ARG A 191 11.36 1.59 -11.45
CA ARG A 191 10.44 0.91 -12.38
C ARG A 191 9.41 0.08 -11.63
N TYR A 192 8.14 0.44 -11.83
CA TYR A 192 7.01 -0.44 -11.55
C TYR A 192 6.63 -1.25 -12.78
N VAL A 193 6.39 -2.55 -12.59
CA VAL A 193 5.94 -3.47 -13.64
C VAL A 193 5.07 -4.58 -13.05
N HIS A 194 3.95 -4.87 -13.72
CA HIS A 194 3.16 -6.08 -13.45
C HIS A 194 3.85 -7.30 -14.09
N ALA A 195 3.87 -8.46 -13.43
CA ALA A 195 4.58 -9.65 -13.91
C ALA A 195 4.17 -10.06 -15.35
N GLU A 196 2.89 -10.00 -15.71
CA GLU A 196 2.44 -10.27 -17.09
C GLU A 196 3.04 -9.29 -18.12
N LYS A 197 3.20 -8.02 -17.74
CA LYS A 197 3.84 -7.02 -18.61
C LYS A 197 5.33 -7.30 -18.75
N TYR A 198 6.00 -7.72 -17.66
CA TYR A 198 7.39 -8.13 -17.70
C TYR A 198 7.59 -9.36 -18.62
N VAL A 199 6.72 -10.37 -18.55
CA VAL A 199 6.70 -11.51 -19.50
C VAL A 199 6.61 -11.01 -20.95
N SER A 200 5.68 -10.10 -21.21
CA SER A 200 5.47 -9.51 -22.55
C SER A 200 6.70 -8.73 -23.04
N ASP A 201 7.36 -7.99 -22.15
CA ASP A 201 8.57 -7.23 -22.46
C ASP A 201 9.75 -8.16 -22.79
N VAL A 202 9.90 -9.28 -22.07
CA VAL A 202 10.92 -10.31 -22.39
C VAL A 202 10.68 -10.92 -23.76
N VAL A 203 9.43 -11.29 -24.07
CA VAL A 203 9.07 -11.86 -25.38
C VAL A 203 9.35 -10.86 -26.50
N SER A 204 8.96 -9.60 -26.33
CA SER A 204 9.19 -8.53 -27.30
C SER A 204 10.69 -8.25 -27.52
N ALA A 205 11.48 -8.23 -26.44
CA ALA A 205 12.93 -8.04 -26.52
C ALA A 205 13.63 -9.15 -27.31
N TYR A 206 13.14 -10.39 -27.17
CA TYR A 206 13.62 -11.53 -27.93
C TYR A 206 13.24 -11.42 -29.42
N GLN A 207 11.97 -11.11 -29.73
CA GLN A 207 11.48 -10.98 -31.09
C GLN A 207 12.18 -9.87 -31.88
N HIS A 208 12.47 -8.73 -31.24
CA HIS A 208 13.10 -7.58 -31.89
C HIS A 208 14.63 -7.54 -31.76
N LYS A 209 15.27 -8.62 -31.27
CA LYS A 209 16.73 -8.68 -31.04
C LYS A 209 17.25 -7.49 -30.23
N SER A 210 16.44 -6.97 -29.30
CA SER A 210 16.75 -5.81 -28.45
C SER A 210 17.06 -6.22 -27.00
N PHE A 211 17.42 -7.49 -26.82
CA PHE A 211 17.64 -8.12 -25.54
C PHE A 211 18.77 -7.48 -24.71
N ASP A 212 19.85 -7.02 -25.34
CA ASP A 212 20.93 -6.32 -24.63
C ASP A 212 20.45 -4.99 -24.04
N LYS A 213 19.61 -4.25 -24.79
CA LYS A 213 18.99 -3.01 -24.29
C LYS A 213 18.03 -3.28 -23.14
N PHE A 214 17.26 -4.37 -23.24
CA PHE A 214 16.37 -4.82 -22.17
C PHE A 214 17.15 -5.11 -20.88
N LYS A 215 18.24 -5.88 -20.97
CA LYS A 215 19.10 -6.19 -19.82
C LYS A 215 19.72 -4.93 -19.20
N LEU A 216 20.35 -4.09 -20.02
CA LEU A 216 20.96 -2.84 -19.56
C LEU A 216 19.95 -1.94 -18.85
N TYR A 217 18.71 -1.85 -19.36
CA TYR A 217 17.67 -1.07 -18.72
C TYR A 217 17.34 -1.58 -17.31
N TYR A 218 16.98 -2.86 -17.17
CA TYR A 218 16.59 -3.44 -15.88
C TYR A 218 17.75 -3.51 -14.87
N HIS A 219 18.99 -3.75 -15.33
CA HIS A 219 20.16 -3.76 -14.45
C HIS A 219 20.58 -2.35 -13.98
N SER A 220 20.12 -1.30 -14.66
CA SER A 220 20.46 0.09 -14.33
C SER A 220 19.55 0.74 -13.28
N LEU A 221 18.52 0.03 -12.82
CA LEU A 221 17.51 0.57 -11.91
C LEU A 221 18.07 0.72 -10.49
N ASP A 222 17.57 1.73 -9.79
CA ASP A 222 17.82 1.91 -8.36
C ASP A 222 16.77 1.19 -7.49
N LEU A 223 15.57 1.05 -8.04
CA LEU A 223 14.42 0.39 -7.41
C LEU A 223 13.58 -0.34 -8.46
N LEU A 224 13.44 -1.66 -8.29
CA LEU A 224 12.56 -2.50 -9.10
C LEU A 224 11.36 -2.97 -8.28
N LEU A 225 10.16 -2.63 -8.74
CA LEU A 225 8.88 -2.99 -8.14
C LEU A 225 8.14 -3.96 -9.07
N VAL A 226 8.01 -5.22 -8.67
CA VAL A 226 7.35 -6.27 -9.46
C VAL A 226 6.06 -6.71 -8.79
N ASP A 227 4.94 -6.44 -9.45
CA ASP A 227 3.61 -6.82 -8.95
C ASP A 227 3.23 -8.23 -9.44
N ASP A 228 2.56 -8.99 -8.58
CA ASP A 228 1.90 -10.27 -8.85
C ASP A 228 2.82 -11.34 -9.51
N VAL A 229 3.95 -11.66 -8.87
CA VAL A 229 4.94 -12.62 -9.42
C VAL A 229 4.42 -14.06 -9.63
N GLN A 230 3.23 -14.39 -9.14
CA GLN A 230 2.55 -15.65 -9.46
C GLN A 230 2.34 -15.85 -10.97
N PHE A 231 2.28 -14.77 -11.76
CA PHE A 231 2.17 -14.84 -13.22
C PHE A 231 3.48 -15.27 -13.93
N PHE A 232 4.59 -15.42 -13.21
CA PHE A 232 5.80 -16.06 -13.75
C PHE A 232 5.67 -17.58 -13.88
N SER A 233 4.66 -18.20 -13.26
CA SER A 233 4.42 -19.64 -13.28
C SER A 233 4.50 -20.22 -14.70
N GLY A 234 5.39 -21.21 -14.90
CA GLY A 234 5.59 -21.88 -16.19
C GLY A 234 6.25 -21.04 -17.29
N LYS A 235 6.68 -19.81 -17.00
CA LYS A 235 7.38 -18.92 -17.95
C LYS A 235 8.90 -19.01 -17.76
N ASN A 236 9.49 -20.17 -18.03
CA ASN A 236 10.90 -20.48 -17.73
C ASN A 236 11.87 -19.40 -18.22
N ARG A 237 11.72 -18.91 -19.46
CA ARG A 237 12.62 -17.88 -19.98
C ARG A 237 12.48 -16.55 -19.22
N THR A 238 11.27 -16.14 -18.89
CA THR A 238 11.03 -14.94 -18.07
C THR A 238 11.61 -15.09 -16.66
N GLN A 239 11.45 -16.27 -16.05
CA GLN A 239 12.02 -16.57 -14.74
C GLN A 239 13.55 -16.49 -14.77
N GLU A 240 14.17 -17.04 -15.81
CA GLU A 240 15.62 -16.97 -16.01
C GLU A 240 16.11 -15.51 -16.14
N GLU A 241 15.47 -14.70 -16.98
CA GLU A 241 15.86 -13.29 -17.13
C GLU A 241 15.64 -12.47 -15.87
N PHE A 242 14.54 -12.73 -15.16
CA PHE A 242 14.27 -12.09 -13.89
C PHE A 242 15.32 -12.49 -12.84
N PHE A 243 15.75 -13.74 -12.81
CA PHE A 243 16.81 -14.21 -11.92
C PHE A 243 18.13 -13.44 -12.15
N TYR A 244 18.52 -13.20 -13.41
CA TYR A 244 19.71 -12.40 -13.70
C TYR A 244 19.56 -10.94 -13.29
N ALA A 245 18.42 -10.31 -13.59
CA ALA A 245 18.14 -8.94 -13.19
C ALA A 245 18.11 -8.78 -11.66
N PHE A 246 17.50 -9.73 -10.96
CA PHE A 246 17.46 -9.79 -9.50
C PHE A 246 18.88 -9.81 -8.92
N ASN A 247 19.74 -10.73 -9.37
CA ASN A 247 21.11 -10.84 -8.86
C ASN A 247 21.91 -9.56 -9.10
N ALA A 248 21.85 -9.01 -10.31
CA ALA A 248 22.56 -7.79 -10.67
C ALA A 248 22.15 -6.60 -9.78
N LEU A 249 20.85 -6.46 -9.50
CA LEU A 249 20.34 -5.39 -8.64
C LEU A 249 20.76 -5.59 -7.17
N ILE A 250 20.64 -6.81 -6.64
CA ILE A 250 21.04 -7.10 -5.26
C ILE A 250 22.54 -6.89 -5.06
N GLU A 251 23.38 -7.39 -5.97
CA GLU A 251 24.85 -7.21 -5.91
C GLU A 251 25.26 -5.73 -6.00
N ALA A 252 24.49 -4.92 -6.73
CA ALA A 252 24.67 -3.48 -6.82
C ALA A 252 23.99 -2.69 -5.66
N HIS A 253 23.52 -3.37 -4.61
CA HIS A 253 22.79 -2.78 -3.48
C HIS A 253 21.57 -1.94 -3.91
N LYS A 254 20.88 -2.35 -4.98
CA LYS A 254 19.66 -1.74 -5.48
C LYS A 254 18.44 -2.48 -4.94
N GLN A 255 17.38 -1.76 -4.66
CA GLN A 255 16.22 -2.33 -3.96
C GLN A 255 15.34 -3.11 -4.93
N VAL A 256 14.93 -4.32 -4.50
CA VAL A 256 13.90 -5.11 -5.19
C VAL A 256 12.70 -5.29 -4.25
N ILE A 257 11.50 -5.03 -4.78
CA ILE A 257 10.24 -5.23 -4.06
C ILE A 257 9.31 -6.06 -4.92
N ILE A 258 8.71 -7.07 -4.31
CA ILE A 258 7.92 -8.09 -4.98
C ILE A 258 6.59 -8.22 -4.26
N THR A 259 5.51 -8.37 -5.01
CA THR A 259 4.21 -8.78 -4.46
C THR A 259 3.74 -10.12 -5.00
N SER A 260 2.96 -10.86 -4.19
CA SER A 260 2.26 -12.06 -4.66
C SER A 260 0.94 -12.32 -3.93
N ASP A 261 0.05 -13.11 -4.54
CA ASP A 261 -1.18 -13.57 -3.88
C ASP A 261 -0.93 -14.61 -2.78
N CYS A 262 0.18 -15.37 -2.87
CA CYS A 262 0.52 -16.43 -1.92
C CYS A 262 1.99 -16.36 -1.48
N TYR A 263 2.35 -17.18 -0.50
CA TYR A 263 3.72 -17.25 0.01
C TYR A 263 4.67 -17.84 -1.06
N PRO A 264 5.98 -17.48 -1.12
CA PRO A 264 6.87 -17.92 -2.21
C PRO A 264 6.88 -19.43 -2.48
N LYS A 265 6.83 -20.24 -1.42
CA LYS A 265 6.81 -21.72 -1.52
C LYS A 265 5.49 -22.28 -2.07
N GLU A 266 4.43 -21.50 -2.08
CA GLU A 266 3.09 -21.88 -2.56
C GLU A 266 2.88 -21.50 -4.03
N ILE A 267 3.81 -20.77 -4.65
CA ILE A 267 3.74 -20.40 -6.07
C ILE A 267 4.14 -21.61 -6.93
N SER A 268 3.15 -22.30 -7.48
CA SER A 268 3.36 -23.43 -8.38
C SER A 268 4.12 -23.01 -9.65
N GLY A 269 5.09 -23.82 -10.09
CA GLY A 269 5.78 -23.61 -11.37
C GLY A 269 6.84 -22.51 -11.36
N LEU A 270 7.20 -21.99 -10.19
CA LEU A 270 8.35 -21.10 -9.99
C LEU A 270 9.62 -21.93 -9.72
N GLU A 271 10.74 -21.56 -10.34
CA GLU A 271 12.03 -22.21 -10.13
C GLU A 271 12.50 -22.09 -8.67
N GLU A 272 13.04 -23.18 -8.12
CA GLU A 272 13.46 -23.27 -6.71
C GLU A 272 14.46 -22.16 -6.33
N ARG A 273 15.36 -21.80 -7.25
CA ARG A 273 16.31 -20.70 -7.04
C ARG A 273 15.61 -19.36 -6.80
N LEU A 274 14.50 -19.05 -7.51
CA LEU A 274 13.74 -17.83 -7.29
C LEU A 274 12.97 -17.89 -5.97
N VAL A 275 12.37 -19.03 -5.63
CA VAL A 275 11.71 -19.25 -4.33
C VAL A 275 12.68 -18.94 -3.18
N SER A 276 13.92 -19.43 -3.26
CA SER A 276 14.97 -19.15 -2.28
C SER A 276 15.31 -17.66 -2.23
N ARG A 277 15.42 -16.98 -3.38
CA ARG A 277 15.70 -15.54 -3.45
C ARG A 277 14.54 -14.66 -3.04
N PHE A 278 13.31 -15.16 -2.98
CA PHE A 278 12.18 -14.39 -2.47
C PHE A 278 12.11 -14.46 -0.94
N GLY A 279 12.49 -15.60 -0.35
CA GLY A 279 12.37 -15.83 1.09
C GLY A 279 13.53 -15.36 1.97
N TRP A 280 14.72 -15.09 1.42
CA TRP A 280 15.90 -14.68 2.21
C TRP A 280 15.89 -13.22 2.69
N GLY A 281 15.02 -12.37 2.14
CA GLY A 281 14.83 -10.97 2.55
C GLY A 281 13.79 -10.83 3.65
N LEU A 282 12.99 -9.75 3.62
CA LEU A 282 11.83 -9.62 4.50
C LEU A 282 10.57 -10.09 3.77
N THR A 283 9.88 -11.07 4.33
CA THR A 283 8.57 -11.49 3.86
C THR A 283 7.48 -11.03 4.83
N VAL A 284 6.53 -10.24 4.35
CA VAL A 284 5.42 -9.70 5.14
C VAL A 284 4.07 -10.07 4.53
N ALA A 285 3.11 -10.42 5.40
CA ALA A 285 1.74 -10.69 5.01
C ALA A 285 0.87 -9.43 5.14
N ILE A 286 -0.10 -9.29 4.23
CA ILE A 286 -1.25 -8.42 4.40
C ILE A 286 -2.48 -9.30 4.53
N GLU A 287 -3.19 -9.13 5.64
CA GLU A 287 -4.40 -9.89 5.96
C GLU A 287 -5.67 -9.09 5.59
N PRO A 288 -6.84 -9.75 5.49
CA PRO A 288 -8.12 -9.07 5.35
C PRO A 288 -8.39 -8.10 6.51
N PRO A 289 -8.84 -6.86 6.24
CA PRO A 289 -9.05 -5.83 7.26
C PRO A 289 -10.20 -6.15 8.21
N GLU A 290 -10.01 -5.83 9.50
CA GLU A 290 -11.07 -5.80 10.52
C GLU A 290 -12.13 -4.72 10.25
N LEU A 291 -13.26 -4.77 10.96
CA LEU A 291 -14.40 -3.88 10.70
C LEU A 291 -14.02 -2.41 10.81
N GLU A 292 -13.27 -2.06 11.86
CA GLU A 292 -12.80 -0.71 12.16
C GLU A 292 -11.91 -0.18 11.03
N MET A 293 -11.00 -1.02 10.53
CA MET A 293 -10.14 -0.69 9.41
C MET A 293 -10.94 -0.54 8.10
N ARG A 294 -11.95 -1.39 7.85
CA ARG A 294 -12.84 -1.25 6.68
C ARG A 294 -13.60 0.08 6.70
N VAL A 295 -14.11 0.50 7.86
CA VAL A 295 -14.78 1.80 8.02
C VAL A 295 -13.80 2.95 7.73
N ALA A 296 -12.60 2.91 8.32
CA ALA A 296 -11.58 3.93 8.08
C ALA A 296 -11.15 4.02 6.60
N ILE A 297 -11.07 2.89 5.89
CA ILE A 297 -10.82 2.85 4.44
C ILE A 297 -11.94 3.56 3.68
N LEU A 298 -13.20 3.24 3.95
CA LEU A 298 -14.35 3.85 3.28
C LEU A 298 -14.38 5.37 3.47
N LEU A 299 -14.22 5.84 4.71
CA LEU A 299 -14.18 7.26 5.04
C LEU A 299 -13.04 7.97 4.29
N LYS A 300 -11.83 7.40 4.32
CA LYS A 300 -10.66 7.99 3.65
C LYS A 300 -10.82 8.04 2.13
N LYS A 301 -11.42 7.00 1.52
CA LYS A 301 -11.70 6.95 0.08
C LYS A 301 -12.79 7.93 -0.31
N ALA A 302 -13.83 8.10 0.50
CA ALA A 302 -14.87 9.10 0.30
C ALA A 302 -14.29 10.53 0.36
N LEU A 303 -13.44 10.81 1.35
CA LEU A 303 -12.74 12.09 1.47
C LEU A 303 -11.83 12.39 0.26
N ALA A 304 -11.12 11.38 -0.26
CA ALA A 304 -10.30 11.54 -1.47
C ALA A 304 -11.13 11.90 -2.71
N GLU A 305 -12.40 11.46 -2.77
CA GLU A 305 -13.38 11.82 -3.81
C GLU A 305 -14.16 13.11 -3.48
N LYS A 306 -13.78 13.82 -2.40
CA LYS A 306 -14.43 15.04 -1.89
C LYS A 306 -15.90 14.84 -1.49
N ILE A 307 -16.18 13.70 -0.87
CA ILE A 307 -17.54 13.31 -0.47
C ILE A 307 -17.58 13.09 1.04
N GLU A 308 -18.57 13.70 1.67
CA GLU A 308 -18.89 13.46 3.07
C GLU A 308 -19.71 12.17 3.16
N LEU A 309 -19.09 11.12 3.69
CA LEU A 309 -19.74 9.86 4.03
C LEU A 309 -19.90 9.80 5.54
N ASP A 310 -21.13 9.71 6.02
CA ASP A 310 -21.38 9.58 7.46
C ASP A 310 -20.91 8.22 7.99
N GLU A 311 -20.50 8.19 9.26
CA GLU A 311 -19.95 6.98 9.89
C GLU A 311 -20.95 5.81 9.92
N ASN A 312 -22.25 6.09 10.06
CA ASN A 312 -23.27 5.04 10.10
C ASN A 312 -23.41 4.35 8.74
N THR A 313 -23.38 5.12 7.65
CA THR A 313 -23.38 4.58 6.28
C THR A 313 -22.09 3.83 5.99
N ALA A 314 -20.92 4.35 6.40
CA ALA A 314 -19.64 3.65 6.27
C ALA A 314 -19.64 2.32 7.05
N PHE A 315 -20.14 2.33 8.28
CA PHE A 315 -20.30 1.13 9.12
C PHE A 315 -21.24 0.11 8.48
N PHE A 316 -22.36 0.57 7.92
CA PHE A 316 -23.29 -0.29 7.20
C PHE A 316 -22.61 -1.00 6.03
N ILE A 317 -21.91 -0.27 5.15
CA ILE A 317 -21.20 -0.85 4.01
C ILE A 317 -20.13 -1.84 4.50
N ALA A 318 -19.30 -1.46 5.47
CA ALA A 318 -18.24 -2.28 6.03
C ALA A 318 -18.73 -3.55 6.76
N LYS A 319 -19.97 -3.54 7.27
CA LYS A 319 -20.58 -4.69 7.96
C LYS A 319 -20.95 -5.81 6.98
N TYR A 320 -21.41 -5.45 5.78
CA TYR A 320 -21.85 -6.40 4.76
C TYR A 320 -20.74 -6.77 3.78
N ILE A 321 -19.89 -5.82 3.38
CA ILE A 321 -18.76 -6.10 2.49
C ILE A 321 -17.55 -6.55 3.32
N ARG A 322 -17.27 -7.86 3.31
CA ARG A 322 -16.25 -8.52 4.17
C ARG A 322 -15.10 -9.18 3.41
N SER A 323 -15.14 -9.17 2.09
CA SER A 323 -14.24 -9.87 1.18
C SER A 323 -12.86 -9.22 1.12
N ASN A 324 -12.74 -8.05 0.50
CA ASN A 324 -11.47 -7.35 0.27
C ASN A 324 -11.68 -5.83 0.07
N VAL A 325 -10.59 -5.06 0.05
CA VAL A 325 -10.64 -3.59 -0.10
C VAL A 325 -11.16 -3.17 -1.47
N ARG A 326 -10.89 -3.96 -2.52
CA ARG A 326 -11.37 -3.67 -3.88
C ARG A 326 -12.90 -3.70 -3.94
N GLU A 327 -13.55 -4.63 -3.24
CA GLU A 327 -15.01 -4.67 -3.14
C GLU A 327 -15.59 -3.58 -2.26
N LEU A 328 -14.90 -3.17 -1.19
CA LEU A 328 -15.29 -1.99 -0.41
C LEU A 328 -15.31 -0.73 -1.27
N GLU A 329 -14.25 -0.52 -2.06
CA GLU A 329 -14.17 0.60 -3.01
C GLU A 329 -15.26 0.50 -4.09
N GLY A 330 -15.52 -0.70 -4.60
CA GLY A 330 -16.58 -0.95 -5.58
C GLY A 330 -17.97 -0.66 -5.02
N ALA A 331 -18.25 -1.05 -3.77
CA ALA A 331 -19.50 -0.77 -3.07
C ALA A 331 -19.66 0.73 -2.82
N LEU A 332 -18.61 1.41 -2.36
CA LEU A 332 -18.61 2.87 -2.21
C LEU A 332 -18.94 3.55 -3.55
N LYS A 333 -18.21 3.23 -4.63
CA LYS A 333 -18.45 3.78 -5.97
C LYS A 333 -19.89 3.54 -6.45
N ARG A 334 -20.50 2.40 -6.13
CA ARG A 334 -21.90 2.12 -6.47
C ARG A 334 -22.87 3.03 -5.72
N VAL A 335 -22.67 3.22 -4.42
CA VAL A 335 -23.47 4.16 -3.60
C VAL A 335 -23.33 5.59 -4.16
N LEU A 336 -22.11 6.00 -4.50
CA LEU A 336 -21.84 7.32 -5.09
C LEU A 336 -22.53 7.50 -6.45
N ALA A 337 -22.43 6.50 -7.32
CA ALA A 337 -23.09 6.53 -8.63
C ALA A 337 -24.61 6.60 -8.48
N PHE A 338 -25.19 5.81 -7.57
CA PHE A 338 -26.63 5.80 -7.31
C PHE A 338 -27.13 7.13 -6.74
N SER A 339 -26.39 7.75 -5.81
CA SER A 339 -26.68 9.10 -5.32
C SER A 339 -26.65 10.14 -6.43
N ARG A 340 -25.63 10.10 -7.30
CA ARG A 340 -25.53 11.00 -8.47
C ARG A 340 -26.68 10.82 -9.45
N PHE A 341 -27.13 9.58 -9.70
CA PHE A 341 -28.22 9.31 -10.64
C PHE A 341 -29.61 9.66 -10.09
N THR A 342 -29.82 9.50 -8.78
CA THR A 342 -31.11 9.80 -8.13
C THR A 342 -31.22 11.24 -7.65
N GLY A 343 -30.12 11.98 -7.58
CA GLY A 343 -30.07 13.36 -7.08
C GLY A 343 -30.25 13.49 -5.56
N HIS A 344 -30.25 12.37 -4.83
CA HIS A 344 -30.38 12.36 -3.37
C HIS A 344 -29.01 12.38 -2.70
N SER A 345 -28.91 13.03 -1.53
CA SER A 345 -27.72 12.97 -0.70
C SER A 345 -27.44 11.54 -0.22
N ILE A 346 -26.17 11.25 0.04
CA ILE A 346 -25.78 9.95 0.57
C ILE A 346 -26.37 9.79 1.96
N SER A 347 -27.16 8.73 2.12
CA SER A 347 -27.79 8.35 3.38
C SER A 347 -27.74 6.83 3.54
N LEU A 348 -27.98 6.37 4.76
CA LEU A 348 -28.03 4.95 5.08
C LEU A 348 -29.08 4.21 4.23
N ASP A 349 -30.24 4.83 3.99
CA ASP A 349 -31.32 4.21 3.22
C ASP A 349 -31.01 4.17 1.73
N LEU A 350 -30.37 5.20 1.19
CA LEU A 350 -29.85 5.20 -0.17
C LEU A 350 -28.78 4.12 -0.35
N ALA A 351 -27.89 3.94 0.63
CA ALA A 351 -26.86 2.90 0.58
C ALA A 351 -27.48 1.48 0.62
N LYS A 352 -28.53 1.26 1.42
CA LYS A 352 -29.29 -0.01 1.42
C LYS A 352 -29.90 -0.30 0.05
N GLU A 353 -30.50 0.72 -0.57
CA GLU A 353 -31.13 0.58 -1.89
C GLU A 353 -30.09 0.32 -2.98
N ALA A 354 -29.03 1.12 -3.03
CA ALA A 354 -27.94 1.01 -4.00
C ALA A 354 -27.19 -0.33 -3.93
N LEU A 355 -27.13 -0.95 -2.74
CA LEU A 355 -26.45 -2.22 -2.51
C LEU A 355 -27.40 -3.43 -2.46
N LYS A 356 -28.72 -3.24 -2.66
CA LYS A 356 -29.74 -4.29 -2.49
C LYS A 356 -29.40 -5.59 -3.22
N ASP A 357 -28.97 -5.52 -4.47
CA ASP A 357 -28.62 -6.71 -5.26
C ASP A 357 -27.36 -7.41 -4.76
N LEU A 358 -26.35 -6.63 -4.32
CA LEU A 358 -25.11 -7.17 -3.76
C LEU A 358 -25.41 -7.90 -2.45
N LEU A 359 -26.21 -7.25 -1.58
CA LEU A 359 -26.66 -7.82 -0.31
C LEU A 359 -27.51 -9.08 -0.52
N ALA A 360 -28.36 -9.09 -1.56
CA ALA A 360 -29.17 -10.26 -1.90
C ALA A 360 -28.31 -11.46 -2.34
N ILE A 361 -27.24 -11.23 -3.12
CA ILE A 361 -26.30 -12.28 -3.53
C ILE A 361 -25.56 -12.82 -2.31
N GLN A 362 -25.04 -11.95 -1.43
CA GLN A 362 -24.34 -12.37 -0.22
C GLN A 362 -25.24 -13.15 0.74
N ASN A 363 -26.47 -12.69 0.96
CA ASN A 363 -27.42 -13.41 1.83
C ASN A 363 -27.79 -14.79 1.28
N ARG A 364 -27.84 -14.95 -0.05
CA ARG A 364 -28.05 -16.26 -0.68
C ARG A 364 -26.82 -17.17 -0.56
N GLN A 365 -25.61 -16.61 -0.64
CA GLN A 365 -24.37 -17.37 -0.47
C GLN A 365 -24.13 -17.75 1.00
N ILE A 366 -24.52 -16.90 1.95
CA ILE A 366 -24.35 -17.13 3.39
C ILE A 366 -25.64 -17.71 4.00
N SER A 367 -26.13 -18.80 3.42
CA SER A 367 -27.24 -19.58 3.99
C SER A 367 -26.69 -20.79 4.76
N ILE A 368 -27.44 -21.32 5.73
CA ILE A 368 -27.00 -22.55 6.42
C ILE A 368 -26.88 -23.70 5.42
N GLU A 369 -27.79 -23.80 4.45
CA GLU A 369 -27.77 -24.84 3.43
C GLU A 369 -26.49 -24.75 2.58
N ASN A 370 -26.07 -23.55 2.18
CA ASN A 370 -24.84 -23.37 1.44
C ASN A 370 -23.61 -23.68 2.31
N ILE A 371 -23.57 -23.23 3.56
CA ILE A 371 -22.50 -23.57 4.51
C ILE A 371 -22.36 -25.09 4.64
N GLN A 372 -23.48 -25.79 4.85
CA GLN A 372 -23.49 -27.25 4.97
C GLN A 372 -22.97 -27.92 3.70
N LYS A 373 -23.42 -27.45 2.54
CA LYS A 373 -22.97 -27.96 1.23
C LYS A 373 -21.48 -27.71 1.01
N THR A 374 -21.01 -26.49 1.16
CA THR A 374 -19.59 -26.13 0.95
C THR A 374 -18.67 -26.90 1.87
N VAL A 375 -19.02 -27.02 3.16
CA VAL A 375 -18.21 -27.78 4.11
C VAL A 375 -18.27 -29.28 3.80
N ALA A 376 -19.43 -29.82 3.40
CA ALA A 376 -19.55 -31.21 2.99
C ALA A 376 -18.68 -31.52 1.77
N ASP A 377 -18.74 -30.67 0.74
CA ASP A 377 -17.95 -30.80 -0.49
C ASP A 377 -16.45 -30.71 -0.20
N TYR A 378 -16.02 -29.75 0.63
CA TYR A 378 -14.61 -29.56 1.02
C TYR A 378 -14.03 -30.79 1.72
N TYR A 379 -14.76 -31.37 2.68
CA TYR A 379 -14.33 -32.56 3.41
C TYR A 379 -14.71 -33.87 2.71
N LYS A 380 -15.32 -33.80 1.51
CA LYS A 380 -15.77 -34.96 0.71
C LYS A 380 -16.72 -35.89 1.46
N ILE A 381 -17.64 -35.32 2.25
CA ILE A 381 -18.72 -36.04 2.92
C ILE A 381 -20.07 -35.70 2.28
N LYS A 382 -21.11 -36.49 2.55
CA LYS A 382 -22.45 -36.18 2.05
C LYS A 382 -23.08 -35.08 2.91
N VAL A 383 -23.86 -34.19 2.31
CA VAL A 383 -24.62 -33.16 3.07
C VAL A 383 -25.52 -33.81 4.13
N ALA A 384 -26.11 -34.98 3.83
CA ALA A 384 -26.90 -35.77 4.79
C ALA A 384 -26.12 -36.14 6.07
N ASP A 385 -24.80 -36.24 6.01
CA ASP A 385 -23.98 -36.51 7.18
C ASP A 385 -23.95 -35.32 8.15
N MET A 386 -24.28 -34.09 7.73
CA MET A 386 -24.37 -32.92 8.61
C MET A 386 -25.45 -33.08 9.68
N TYR A 387 -26.59 -33.67 9.33
CA TYR A 387 -27.73 -33.92 10.25
C TYR A 387 -27.66 -35.28 10.94
N SER A 388 -26.75 -36.16 10.52
CA SER A 388 -26.69 -37.54 11.03
C SER A 388 -26.33 -37.61 12.52
N LYS A 389 -26.85 -38.63 13.22
CA LYS A 389 -26.46 -38.92 14.63
C LYS A 389 -25.08 -39.60 14.76
N LYS A 390 -24.39 -39.88 13.65
CA LYS A 390 -23.08 -40.55 13.64
C LYS A 390 -22.04 -39.68 14.38
N ARG A 391 -21.24 -40.34 15.23
CA ARG A 391 -20.20 -39.72 16.08
C ARG A 391 -18.77 -39.98 15.61
N VAL A 392 -18.57 -40.47 14.37
CA VAL A 392 -17.24 -40.72 13.80
C VAL A 392 -16.52 -39.39 13.54
N ARG A 393 -15.23 -39.30 13.90
CA ARG A 393 -14.43 -38.05 13.82
C ARG A 393 -14.44 -37.41 12.42
N THR A 394 -14.42 -38.23 11.37
CA THR A 394 -14.48 -37.78 9.96
C THR A 394 -15.78 -37.06 9.59
N ILE A 395 -16.86 -37.25 10.36
CA ILE A 395 -18.13 -36.54 10.17
C ILE A 395 -18.30 -35.44 11.23
N VAL A 396 -17.92 -35.72 12.48
CA VAL A 396 -18.07 -34.79 13.60
C VAL A 396 -17.23 -33.52 13.40
N ARG A 397 -15.99 -33.65 12.89
CA ARG A 397 -15.11 -32.49 12.66
C ARG A 397 -15.65 -31.53 11.60
N PRO A 398 -15.98 -31.96 10.36
CA PRO A 398 -16.59 -31.09 9.37
C PRO A 398 -17.87 -30.42 9.87
N ARG A 399 -18.71 -31.15 10.60
CA ARG A 399 -19.93 -30.61 11.19
C ARG A 399 -19.65 -29.53 12.24
N GLN A 400 -18.66 -29.72 13.11
CA GLN A 400 -18.24 -28.69 14.07
C GLN A 400 -17.72 -27.43 13.36
N VAL A 401 -16.95 -27.62 12.28
CA VAL A 401 -16.49 -26.51 11.41
C VAL A 401 -17.69 -25.77 10.81
N ALA A 402 -18.67 -26.49 10.25
CA ALA A 402 -19.87 -25.89 9.68
C ALA A 402 -20.69 -25.11 10.71
N MET A 403 -20.85 -25.61 11.94
CA MET A 403 -21.52 -24.90 13.03
C MET A 403 -20.76 -23.64 13.47
N ALA A 404 -19.43 -23.73 13.56
CA ALA A 404 -18.58 -22.59 13.90
C ALA A 404 -18.69 -21.48 12.84
N ILE A 405 -18.62 -21.86 11.56
CA ILE A 405 -18.79 -20.96 10.42
C ILE A 405 -20.21 -20.36 10.40
N ALA A 406 -21.25 -21.16 10.62
CA ALA A 406 -22.63 -20.66 10.66
C ALA A 406 -22.83 -19.60 11.73
N LYS A 407 -22.23 -19.78 12.91
CA LYS A 407 -22.25 -18.78 13.97
C LYS A 407 -21.48 -17.50 13.61
N GLU A 408 -20.39 -17.59 12.84
CA GLU A 408 -19.61 -16.43 12.42
C GLU A 408 -20.20 -15.66 11.23
N LEU A 409 -20.87 -16.37 10.31
CA LEU A 409 -21.32 -15.79 9.04
C LEU A 409 -22.81 -15.43 9.03
N THR A 410 -23.66 -16.14 9.79
CA THR A 410 -25.12 -15.92 9.80
C THR A 410 -25.56 -15.08 11.00
N GLN A 411 -26.78 -14.54 10.96
CA GLN A 411 -27.42 -13.85 12.09
C GLN A 411 -28.35 -14.78 12.89
N LEU A 412 -28.28 -16.09 12.67
CA LEU A 412 -29.19 -17.06 13.26
C LEU A 412 -28.86 -17.30 14.73
N SER A 413 -29.90 -17.59 15.52
CA SER A 413 -29.72 -17.90 16.93
C SER A 413 -29.04 -19.27 17.11
N LEU A 414 -28.39 -19.50 18.25
CA LEU A 414 -27.77 -20.81 18.54
C LEU A 414 -28.78 -21.97 18.45
N PRO A 415 -30.05 -21.83 18.91
CA PRO A 415 -31.10 -22.80 18.65
C PRO A 415 -31.37 -23.05 17.16
N ASP A 416 -31.52 -22.00 16.35
CA ASP A 416 -31.83 -22.16 14.91
C ASP A 416 -30.69 -22.86 14.16
N ILE A 417 -29.45 -22.52 14.50
CA ILE A 417 -28.27 -23.24 13.98
C ILE A 417 -28.37 -24.72 14.40
N GLY A 418 -28.64 -25.00 15.67
CA GLY A 418 -28.78 -26.35 16.19
C GLY A 418 -29.84 -27.18 15.45
N GLU A 419 -31.00 -26.58 15.22
CA GLU A 419 -32.12 -27.19 14.48
C GLU A 419 -31.71 -27.56 13.06
N ALA A 420 -31.07 -26.63 12.35
CA ALA A 420 -30.62 -26.85 10.98
C ALA A 420 -29.52 -27.92 10.87
N PHE A 421 -28.83 -28.25 11.95
CA PHE A 421 -27.93 -29.41 12.03
C PHE A 421 -28.62 -30.64 12.65
N GLY A 422 -29.90 -30.86 12.39
CA GLY A 422 -30.62 -32.09 12.78
C GLY A 422 -31.09 -32.10 14.23
N GLY A 423 -31.63 -30.98 14.72
CA GLY A 423 -32.26 -30.87 16.03
C GLY A 423 -31.27 -30.95 17.20
N ARG A 424 -30.10 -30.31 17.07
CA ARG A 424 -29.08 -30.31 18.12
C ARG A 424 -29.28 -29.18 19.11
N ASP A 425 -29.03 -29.46 20.39
CA ASP A 425 -29.09 -28.44 21.43
C ASP A 425 -28.13 -27.27 21.17
N HIS A 426 -28.55 -26.07 21.56
CA HIS A 426 -27.74 -24.84 21.47
C HIS A 426 -26.37 -24.99 22.15
N THR A 427 -26.28 -25.80 23.22
CA THR A 427 -25.03 -26.14 23.93
C THR A 427 -24.04 -26.92 23.03
N THR A 428 -24.55 -27.77 22.14
CA THR A 428 -23.74 -28.51 21.16
C THR A 428 -23.11 -27.57 20.15
N VAL A 429 -23.86 -26.57 19.66
CA VAL A 429 -23.36 -25.54 18.74
C VAL A 429 -22.29 -24.69 19.42
N LEU A 430 -22.52 -24.28 20.68
CA LEU A 430 -21.55 -23.51 21.45
C LEU A 430 -20.26 -24.30 21.70
N HIS A 431 -20.38 -25.58 22.06
CA HIS A 431 -19.24 -26.48 22.24
C HIS A 431 -18.46 -26.69 20.93
N ALA A 432 -19.16 -26.90 19.81
CA ALA A 432 -18.54 -27.01 18.49
C ALA A 432 -17.71 -25.76 18.14
N HIS A 433 -18.31 -24.57 18.30
CA HIS A 433 -17.63 -23.30 18.04
C HIS A 433 -16.38 -23.11 18.91
N ARG A 434 -16.50 -23.32 20.24
CA ARG A 434 -15.35 -23.24 21.15
C ARG A 434 -14.25 -24.23 20.76
N LYS A 435 -14.62 -25.45 20.39
CA LYS A 435 -13.64 -26.48 20.02
C LYS A 435 -12.90 -26.14 18.72
N ILE A 436 -13.58 -25.55 17.73
CA ILE A 436 -12.93 -25.11 16.50
C ILE A 436 -11.99 -23.93 16.76
N ILE A 437 -12.37 -22.96 17.58
CA ILE A 437 -11.47 -21.86 17.96
C ILE A 437 -10.20 -22.39 18.63
N GLU A 438 -10.32 -23.29 19.60
CA GLU A 438 -9.18 -23.92 20.28
C GLU A 438 -8.28 -24.70 19.30
N LEU A 439 -8.89 -25.42 18.34
CA LEU A 439 -8.15 -26.17 17.33
C LEU A 439 -7.47 -25.28 16.29
N ARG A 440 -8.06 -24.14 15.92
CA ARG A 440 -7.41 -23.18 15.02
C ARG A 440 -6.10 -22.63 15.60
N THR A 441 -5.98 -22.55 16.93
CA THR A 441 -4.74 -22.13 17.60
C THR A 441 -3.70 -23.26 17.66
N SER A 442 -4.12 -24.51 17.77
CA SER A 442 -3.21 -25.65 18.00
C SER A 442 -2.89 -26.50 16.75
N ASP A 443 -3.76 -26.50 15.75
CA ASP A 443 -3.67 -27.31 14.54
C ASP A 443 -3.66 -26.41 13.28
N PRO A 444 -2.49 -26.21 12.64
CA PRO A 444 -2.37 -25.41 11.42
C PRO A 444 -3.25 -25.92 10.27
N GLY A 445 -3.53 -27.22 10.20
CA GLY A 445 -4.40 -27.82 9.19
C GLY A 445 -5.83 -27.33 9.33
N ILE A 446 -6.38 -27.38 10.56
CA ILE A 446 -7.73 -26.87 10.82
C ILE A 446 -7.82 -25.36 10.58
N ASN A 447 -6.79 -24.60 10.93
CA ASN A 447 -6.78 -23.15 10.65
C ASN A 447 -6.80 -22.85 9.14
N ARG A 448 -5.99 -23.58 8.36
CA ARG A 448 -5.97 -23.47 6.89
C ARG A 448 -7.34 -23.82 6.30
N ASP A 449 -7.91 -24.95 6.72
CA ASP A 449 -9.20 -25.43 6.21
C ASP A 449 -10.34 -24.46 6.57
N PHE A 450 -10.35 -23.94 7.80
CA PHE A 450 -11.33 -22.95 8.23
C PHE A 450 -11.22 -21.65 7.42
N ASN A 451 -10.01 -21.13 7.22
CA ASN A 451 -9.78 -19.90 6.45
C ASN A 451 -10.15 -20.11 4.97
N ALA A 452 -9.83 -21.27 4.39
CA ALA A 452 -10.23 -21.63 3.03
C ALA A 452 -11.75 -21.67 2.87
N LEU A 453 -12.46 -22.33 3.80
CA LEU A 453 -13.93 -22.39 3.80
C LEU A 453 -14.56 -21.01 3.98
N MET A 454 -14.02 -20.19 4.87
CA MET A 454 -14.47 -18.82 5.08
C MET A 454 -14.29 -17.96 3.83
N HIS A 455 -13.18 -18.13 3.11
CA HIS A 455 -12.96 -17.46 1.83
C HIS A 455 -13.94 -17.95 0.76
N ILE A 456 -14.23 -19.25 0.67
CA ILE A 456 -15.19 -19.77 -0.33
C ILE A 456 -16.60 -19.22 -0.05
N LEU A 457 -16.99 -19.14 1.22
CA LEU A 457 -18.35 -18.74 1.62
C LEU A 457 -18.60 -17.23 1.61
N ARG A 458 -17.55 -16.42 1.78
CA ARG A 458 -17.66 -14.94 1.74
C ARG A 458 -17.56 -14.38 0.31
N GLY A 459 -17.11 -15.18 -0.65
CA GLY A 459 -16.55 -14.68 -1.90
C GLY A 459 -15.19 -14.04 -1.69
#